data_AF-A0A5S3X086-F1
#
_entry.id   AF-A0A5S3X086-F1
#
_cell.length_a   1.000
_cell.length_b   1.000
_cell.length_c   1.000
_cell.angle_alpha   90.00
_cell.angle_beta   90.00
_cell.angle_gamma   90.00
#
_symmetry.space_group_name_H-M   'P 1'
#
loop_
_entity.id
_entity.type
_entity.pdbx_description
1 polymer ?
#
loop_
_entity_poly.entity_id
_entity_poly.type
_entity_poly.pdbx_seq_one_letter_code
_entity_poly.pdbx_strand_id
1 'polypeptide(L)'
;MKKLQNSLYITKEGVYLHKQRETLLIEQRTEGVKEKLMQLPIHSIGSIFCFGNIMVSPQLLGFCGESGTHLSFFDMQGRFLANVVGKQTGNVLLRRQQYRVVDQASTEIARLVVSAKVRSSRTFLQRHRRNHGDSEKLNKAINRLRQILEQLEVQLDYEQVLGMEGEAAAHYFAAFADVIKANQNGKLFNGRSRRPPKDPVNAVLSLLYSVLGQEISGALQGVGLDPQVGFLHKERPGRDSLALDLLEEFRASLIDTLVVTLFNRGQLSESDFTTDSVGGVTLKDEARKRVFQAYQSKKQEEIRHEFLQEKIQLGLLPHVQAMLLARHIRGDLECYPPFYLKK
;
A
#
# COMPACT_ATOMS: atom_id res chain seq x y z
N MET A 1 16.95 -13.80 7.35
CA MET A 1 15.84 -12.85 7.07
C MET A 1 15.72 -12.63 5.57
N LYS A 2 14.49 -12.44 5.06
CA LYS A 2 14.24 -12.06 3.67
C LYS A 2 14.93 -10.72 3.38
N LYS A 3 15.70 -10.63 2.29
CA LYS A 3 16.33 -9.38 1.83
C LYS A 3 15.30 -8.55 1.06
N LEU A 4 15.35 -7.22 1.18
CA LEU A 4 14.54 -6.35 0.35
C LEU A 4 15.04 -6.45 -1.09
N GLN A 5 14.16 -6.89 -1.98
CA GLN A 5 14.44 -6.95 -3.41
C GLN A 5 13.91 -5.69 -4.10
N ASN A 6 14.39 -5.43 -5.32
CA ASN A 6 13.98 -4.25 -6.07
C ASN A 6 12.56 -4.40 -6.62
N SER A 7 11.85 -3.27 -6.73
CA SER A 7 10.60 -3.19 -7.47
C SER A 7 10.85 -2.52 -8.80
N LEU A 8 10.37 -3.14 -9.87
CA LEU A 8 10.51 -2.64 -11.23
C LEU A 8 9.17 -2.07 -11.71
N TYR A 9 9.15 -0.78 -12.02
CA TYR A 9 7.97 -0.09 -12.55
C TYR A 9 8.14 0.10 -14.06
N ILE A 10 7.32 -0.61 -14.83
CA ILE A 10 7.29 -0.51 -16.29
C ILE A 10 6.17 0.43 -16.68
N THR A 11 6.54 1.64 -17.10
CA THR A 11 5.58 2.69 -17.49
C THR A 11 5.67 3.06 -18.97
N LYS A 12 6.68 2.56 -19.69
CA LYS A 12 6.82 2.79 -21.13
C LYS A 12 5.93 1.79 -21.88
N GLU A 13 5.00 2.30 -22.68
CA GLU A 13 4.10 1.45 -23.47
C GLU A 13 4.81 0.80 -24.66
N GLY A 14 4.23 -0.31 -25.15
CA GLY A 14 4.72 -1.03 -26.33
C GLY A 14 5.99 -1.85 -26.07
N VAL A 15 6.37 -2.01 -24.81
CA VAL A 15 7.50 -2.87 -24.41
C VAL A 15 7.09 -4.32 -24.28
N TYR A 16 8.04 -5.21 -24.53
CA TYR A 16 7.91 -6.65 -24.40
C TYR A 16 8.87 -7.18 -23.33
N LEU A 17 8.30 -7.80 -22.31
CA LEU A 17 9.00 -8.45 -21.20
C LEU A 17 9.05 -9.96 -21.46
N HIS A 18 10.24 -10.54 -21.43
CA HIS A 18 10.39 -11.98 -21.59
C HIS A 18 11.58 -12.55 -20.81
N LYS A 19 11.55 -13.87 -20.58
CA LYS A 19 12.63 -14.59 -19.91
C LYS A 19 13.78 -14.79 -20.89
N GLN A 20 14.99 -14.43 -20.47
CA GLN A 20 16.21 -14.86 -21.12
C GLN A 20 17.12 -15.51 -20.07
N ARG A 21 17.28 -16.83 -20.13
CA ARG A 21 17.95 -17.61 -19.06
C ARG A 21 17.34 -17.29 -17.69
N GLU A 22 18.15 -16.87 -16.72
CA GLU A 22 17.72 -16.50 -15.35
C GLU A 22 17.46 -15.00 -15.17
N THR A 23 17.23 -14.29 -16.29
CA THR A 23 17.03 -12.84 -16.31
C THR A 23 15.69 -12.46 -16.93
N LEU A 24 15.15 -11.34 -16.47
CA LEU A 24 14.13 -10.56 -17.13
C LEU A 24 14.80 -9.70 -18.22
N LEU A 25 14.37 -9.84 -19.47
CA LEU A 25 14.76 -8.97 -20.58
C LEU A 25 13.57 -8.08 -20.97
N ILE A 26 13.83 -6.78 -21.09
CA ILE A 26 12.88 -5.78 -21.56
C ILE A 26 13.40 -5.26 -22.91
N GLU A 27 12.58 -5.45 -23.94
CA GLU A 27 12.86 -4.92 -25.28
C GLU A 27 11.68 -4.11 -25.81
N GLN A 28 11.96 -3.20 -26.73
CA GLN A 28 10.94 -2.49 -27.50
C GLN A 28 11.22 -2.70 -28.98
N ARG A 29 10.14 -2.81 -29.76
CA ARG A 29 10.25 -2.85 -31.21
C ARG A 29 9.76 -1.53 -31.79
N THR A 30 10.65 -0.82 -32.47
CA THR A 30 10.35 0.44 -33.16
C THR A 30 10.76 0.30 -34.61
N GLU A 31 9.83 0.53 -35.55
CA GLU A 31 10.09 0.46 -37.00
C GLU A 31 10.77 -0.86 -37.44
N GLY A 32 10.39 -1.98 -36.80
CA GLY A 32 10.94 -3.30 -37.10
C GLY A 32 12.25 -3.64 -36.39
N VAL A 33 12.97 -2.65 -35.86
CA VAL A 33 14.22 -2.81 -35.11
C VAL A 33 13.93 -3.17 -33.65
N LYS A 34 14.63 -4.17 -33.12
CA LYS A 34 14.58 -4.55 -31.71
C LYS A 34 15.63 -3.78 -30.91
N GLU A 35 15.17 -3.01 -29.94
CA GLU A 35 16.03 -2.31 -28.98
C GLU A 35 15.94 -2.99 -27.62
N LYS A 36 17.09 -3.40 -27.07
CA LYS A 36 17.19 -3.89 -25.71
C LYS A 36 17.24 -2.70 -24.75
N LEU A 37 16.19 -2.54 -23.94
CA LEU A 37 16.12 -1.47 -22.95
C LEU A 37 16.84 -1.83 -21.65
N MET A 38 16.64 -3.06 -21.17
CA MET A 38 17.16 -3.48 -19.86
C MET A 38 17.20 -5.00 -19.72
N GLN A 39 18.17 -5.51 -18.95
CA GLN A 39 18.22 -6.92 -18.55
C GLN A 39 18.65 -7.04 -17.09
N LEU A 40 17.86 -7.74 -16.29
CA LEU A 40 18.07 -7.85 -14.84
C LEU A 40 17.89 -9.31 -14.36
N PRO A 41 18.71 -9.79 -13.41
CA PRO A 41 18.49 -11.11 -12.81
C PRO A 41 17.17 -11.15 -12.03
N ILE A 42 16.32 -12.16 -12.26
CA ILE A 42 14.97 -12.20 -11.65
C ILE A 42 15.04 -12.23 -10.13
N HIS A 43 16.03 -12.93 -9.57
CA HIS A 43 16.19 -13.10 -8.12
C HIS A 43 16.50 -11.80 -7.38
N SER A 44 16.88 -10.74 -8.11
CA SER A 44 17.08 -9.39 -7.56
C SER A 44 15.79 -8.56 -7.54
N ILE A 45 14.71 -9.05 -8.15
CA ILE A 45 13.44 -8.37 -8.34
C ILE A 45 12.36 -9.03 -7.48
N GLY A 46 11.80 -8.26 -6.55
CA GLY A 46 10.70 -8.72 -5.70
C GLY A 46 9.33 -8.48 -6.35
N SER A 47 9.19 -7.40 -7.13
CA SER A 47 7.94 -7.10 -7.81
C SER A 47 8.16 -6.38 -9.15
N ILE A 48 7.29 -6.64 -10.11
CA ILE A 48 7.21 -5.99 -11.42
C ILE A 48 5.79 -5.42 -11.54
N PHE A 49 5.69 -4.10 -11.72
CA PHE A 49 4.42 -3.41 -11.89
C PHE A 49 4.36 -2.84 -13.32
N CYS A 50 3.43 -3.36 -14.12
CA CYS A 50 3.21 -3.00 -15.52
C CYS A 50 2.04 -2.02 -15.63
N PHE A 51 2.26 -0.83 -16.20
CA PHE A 51 1.23 0.17 -16.43
C PHE A 51 0.98 0.37 -17.94
N GLY A 52 -0.27 0.28 -18.37
CA GLY A 52 -0.67 0.50 -19.75
C GLY A 52 -0.43 -0.71 -20.67
N ASN A 53 -0.18 -0.44 -21.96
CA ASN A 53 -0.02 -1.50 -22.96
C ASN A 53 1.37 -2.16 -22.89
N ILE A 54 1.48 -3.25 -22.12
CA ILE A 54 2.72 -4.01 -21.92
C ILE A 54 2.51 -5.49 -22.24
N MET A 55 3.39 -6.07 -23.03
CA MET A 55 3.37 -7.48 -23.38
C MET A 55 4.32 -8.29 -22.49
N VAL A 56 3.88 -9.45 -22.02
CA VAL A 56 4.69 -10.35 -21.17
C VAL A 56 4.63 -11.78 -21.71
N SER A 57 5.78 -12.43 -21.87
CA SER A 57 5.85 -13.80 -22.40
C SER A 57 5.38 -14.85 -21.37
N PRO A 58 4.70 -15.93 -21.79
CA PRO A 58 4.27 -17.00 -20.87
C PRO A 58 5.40 -17.62 -20.05
N GLN A 59 6.60 -17.76 -20.64
CA GLN A 59 7.77 -18.28 -19.92
C GLN A 59 8.20 -17.36 -18.78
N LEU A 60 8.07 -16.05 -18.96
CA LEU A 60 8.34 -15.09 -17.89
C LEU A 60 7.24 -15.12 -16.82
N LEU A 61 5.98 -15.28 -17.20
CA LEU A 61 4.87 -15.43 -16.24
C LEU A 61 5.13 -16.61 -15.29
N GLY A 62 5.45 -17.79 -15.86
CA GLY A 62 5.79 -18.97 -15.08
C GLY A 62 7.02 -18.76 -14.20
N PHE A 63 8.06 -18.14 -14.75
CA PHE A 63 9.30 -17.87 -14.01
C PHE A 63 9.12 -16.90 -12.84
N CYS A 64 8.28 -15.88 -12.99
CA CYS A 64 7.90 -14.98 -11.89
C CYS A 64 7.19 -15.76 -10.77
N GLY A 65 6.25 -16.64 -11.15
CA GLY A 65 5.55 -17.53 -10.22
C GLY A 65 6.49 -18.48 -9.45
N GLU A 66 7.48 -19.07 -10.12
CA GLU A 66 8.46 -19.98 -9.51
C GLU A 66 9.47 -19.27 -8.62
N SER A 67 9.90 -18.07 -9.00
CA SER A 67 10.87 -17.27 -8.24
C SER A 67 10.24 -16.45 -7.11
N GLY A 68 8.91 -16.45 -7.00
CA GLY A 68 8.19 -15.62 -6.04
C GLY A 68 8.25 -14.11 -6.36
N THR A 69 8.60 -13.74 -7.60
CA THR A 69 8.56 -12.36 -8.08
C THR A 69 7.12 -11.99 -8.39
N HIS A 70 6.58 -11.00 -7.68
CA HIS A 70 5.21 -10.56 -7.88
C HIS A 70 5.06 -9.75 -9.17
N LEU A 71 4.21 -10.17 -10.10
CA LEU A 71 3.96 -9.46 -11.36
C LEU A 71 2.49 -8.99 -11.40
N SER A 72 2.30 -7.67 -11.52
CA SER A 72 0.98 -7.03 -11.52
C SER A 72 0.81 -6.04 -12.66
N PHE A 73 -0.42 -5.94 -13.16
CA PHE A 73 -0.83 -5.11 -14.29
C PHE A 73 -1.84 -4.05 -13.86
N PHE A 74 -1.69 -2.85 -14.42
CA PHE A 74 -2.50 -1.68 -14.15
C PHE A 74 -2.84 -0.97 -15.46
N ASP A 75 -3.97 -0.27 -15.49
CA ASP A 75 -4.25 0.67 -16.57
C ASP A 75 -3.38 1.94 -16.45
N MET A 76 -3.53 2.85 -17.41
CA MET A 76 -2.78 4.11 -17.43
C MET A 76 -3.14 5.05 -16.28
N GLN A 77 -4.29 4.85 -15.63
CA GLN A 77 -4.73 5.60 -14.45
C GLN A 77 -4.21 4.96 -13.14
N GLY A 78 -3.51 3.82 -13.22
CA GLY A 78 -3.00 3.09 -12.07
C GLY A 78 -4.05 2.24 -11.36
N ARG A 79 -5.18 1.96 -12.00
CA ARG A 79 -6.16 0.98 -11.51
C ARG A 79 -5.59 -0.41 -11.76
N PHE A 80 -5.61 -1.24 -10.71
CA PHE A 80 -5.24 -2.64 -10.79
C PHE A 80 -6.15 -3.42 -11.76
N LEU A 81 -5.54 -4.23 -12.61
CA LEU A 81 -6.22 -5.06 -13.61
C LEU A 81 -6.11 -6.55 -13.27
N ALA A 82 -4.89 -7.04 -13.09
CA ALA A 82 -4.61 -8.44 -12.84
C ALA A 82 -3.24 -8.61 -12.19
N ASN A 83 -3.05 -9.72 -11.50
CA ASN A 83 -1.74 -10.18 -11.07
C ASN A 83 -1.50 -11.61 -11.56
N VAL A 84 -0.23 -12.00 -11.59
CA VAL A 84 0.20 -13.33 -12.01
C VAL A 84 0.56 -14.08 -10.75
N VAL A 85 -0.26 -15.09 -10.45
CA VAL A 85 -0.01 -16.02 -9.35
C VAL A 85 0.62 -17.27 -9.93
N GLY A 86 1.75 -17.69 -9.36
CA GLY A 86 2.41 -18.93 -9.74
C GLY A 86 1.59 -20.17 -9.39
N LYS A 87 2.22 -21.35 -9.45
CA LYS A 87 1.61 -22.57 -8.91
C LYS A 87 1.18 -22.30 -7.47
N GLN A 88 -0.02 -22.73 -7.10
CA GLN A 88 -0.47 -22.59 -5.72
C GLN A 88 0.49 -23.33 -4.80
N THR A 89 1.23 -22.56 -4.00
CA THR A 89 2.10 -23.05 -2.96
C THR A 89 1.53 -22.63 -1.60
N GLY A 90 2.02 -23.22 -0.52
CA GLY A 90 1.65 -22.84 0.85
C GLY A 90 0.78 -23.84 1.58
N ASN A 91 0.37 -23.44 2.78
CA ASN A 91 -0.20 -24.34 3.79
C ASN A 91 -1.73 -24.24 3.80
N VAL A 92 -2.43 -25.19 3.16
CA VAL A 92 -3.90 -25.25 3.19
C VAL A 92 -4.45 -25.31 4.62
N LEU A 93 -3.70 -25.87 5.58
CA LEU A 93 -4.09 -25.89 6.98
C LEU A 93 -4.11 -24.49 7.58
N LEU A 94 -3.16 -23.62 7.19
CA LEU A 94 -3.15 -22.22 7.59
C LEU A 94 -4.38 -21.48 7.06
N ARG A 95 -4.74 -21.66 5.79
CA ARG A 95 -5.95 -21.04 5.21
C ARG A 95 -7.23 -21.52 5.88
N ARG A 96 -7.36 -22.83 6.11
CA ARG A 96 -8.50 -23.37 6.87
C ARG A 96 -8.58 -22.77 8.28
N GLN A 97 -7.44 -22.55 8.92
CA GLN A 97 -7.40 -21.92 10.22
C GLN A 97 -7.76 -20.44 10.16
N GLN A 98 -7.28 -19.70 9.16
CA GLN A 98 -7.66 -18.31 8.91
C GLN A 98 -9.18 -18.17 8.81
N TYR A 99 -9.85 -19.03 8.05
CA TYR A 99 -11.31 -18.97 7.87
C TYR A 99 -12.04 -19.17 9.20
N ARG A 100 -11.61 -20.15 10.01
CA ARG A 100 -12.17 -20.37 11.36
C ARG A 100 -11.96 -19.17 12.28
N VAL A 101 -10.79 -18.56 12.25
CA VAL A 101 -10.49 -17.39 13.10
C VAL A 101 -11.33 -16.18 12.67
N VAL A 102 -11.56 -15.98 11.37
CA VAL A 102 -12.47 -14.93 10.89
C VAL A 102 -13.89 -15.14 11.42
N ASP A 103 -14.39 -16.38 11.39
CA ASP A 103 -15.73 -16.73 11.89
C ASP A 103 -15.86 -16.56 13.41
N GLN A 104 -14.77 -16.75 14.18
CA GLN A 104 -14.80 -16.81 15.65
C GLN A 104 -14.30 -15.54 16.35
N ALA A 105 -13.31 -14.85 15.80
CA ALA A 105 -12.53 -13.82 16.50
C ALA A 105 -12.15 -12.63 15.59
N SER A 106 -12.91 -12.36 14.53
CA SER A 106 -12.62 -11.27 13.58
C SER A 106 -12.56 -9.88 14.23
N THR A 107 -13.43 -9.62 15.21
CA THR A 107 -13.51 -8.30 15.86
C THR A 107 -12.24 -7.91 16.60
N GLU A 108 -11.52 -8.88 17.20
CA GLU A 108 -10.29 -8.59 17.94
C GLU A 108 -9.19 -8.09 17.00
N ILE A 109 -8.92 -8.84 15.92
CA ILE A 109 -7.91 -8.44 14.93
C ILE A 109 -8.32 -7.14 14.22
N ALA A 110 -9.61 -6.98 13.90
CA ALA A 110 -10.13 -5.74 13.33
C ALA A 110 -9.85 -4.53 14.24
N ARG A 111 -10.11 -4.66 15.55
CA ARG A 111 -9.85 -3.62 16.55
C ARG A 111 -8.37 -3.27 16.65
N LEU A 112 -7.49 -4.26 16.57
CA LEU A 112 -6.03 -4.04 16.58
C LEU A 112 -5.57 -3.26 15.34
N VAL A 113 -6.05 -3.66 14.15
CA VAL A 113 -5.76 -2.97 12.88
C VAL A 113 -6.27 -1.53 12.89
N VAL A 114 -7.51 -1.30 13.33
CA VAL A 114 -8.07 0.06 13.47
C VAL A 114 -7.29 0.88 14.50
N SER A 115 -6.90 0.29 15.63
CA SER A 115 -6.08 0.96 16.64
C SER A 115 -4.74 1.41 16.06
N ALA A 116 -4.08 0.57 15.27
CA ALA A 116 -2.84 0.90 14.59
C ALA A 116 -3.02 2.05 13.57
N LYS A 117 -4.08 1.99 12.76
CA LYS A 117 -4.46 3.08 11.84
C LYS A 117 -4.65 4.41 12.56
N VAL A 118 -5.48 4.42 13.60
CA VAL A 118 -5.82 5.63 14.36
C VAL A 118 -4.57 6.19 15.06
N ARG A 119 -3.75 5.32 15.64
CA ARG A 119 -2.49 5.70 16.29
C ARG A 119 -1.51 6.31 15.30
N SER A 120 -1.28 5.66 14.15
CA SER A 120 -0.40 6.18 13.09
C SER A 120 -0.90 7.51 12.53
N SER A 121 -2.21 7.64 12.32
CA SER A 121 -2.86 8.89 11.86
C SER A 121 -2.67 10.02 12.86
N ARG A 122 -2.88 9.74 14.15
CA ARG A 122 -2.68 10.73 15.23
C ARG A 122 -1.22 11.15 15.34
N THR A 123 -0.28 10.19 15.32
CA THR A 123 1.15 10.47 15.37
C THR A 123 1.57 11.35 14.19
N PHE A 124 1.07 11.06 12.98
CA PHE A 124 1.32 11.86 11.78
C PHE A 124 0.87 13.32 11.98
N LEU A 125 -0.37 13.55 12.41
CA LEU A 125 -0.89 14.90 12.66
C LEU A 125 -0.13 15.63 13.79
N GLN A 126 0.26 14.91 14.86
CA GLN A 126 1.03 15.48 15.96
C GLN A 126 2.44 15.91 15.54
N ARG A 127 3.11 15.14 14.65
CA ARG A 127 4.40 15.54 14.08
C ARG A 127 4.26 16.80 13.24
N HIS A 128 3.22 16.87 12.40
CA HIS A 128 2.95 18.07 11.62
C HIS A 128 2.77 19.29 12.54
N ARG A 129 1.91 19.16 13.57
CA ARG A 129 1.65 20.22 14.55
C ARG A 129 2.93 20.73 15.21
N ARG A 130 3.81 19.82 15.64
CA ARG A 130 5.08 20.17 16.30
C ARG A 130 6.01 20.96 15.39
N ASN A 131 6.06 20.60 14.11
CA ASN A 131 7.02 21.19 13.17
C ASN A 131 6.51 22.49 12.55
N HIS A 132 5.18 22.66 12.43
CA HIS A 132 4.58 23.68 11.56
C HIS A 132 3.49 24.53 12.23
N GLY A 133 3.24 24.33 13.51
CA GLY A 133 2.22 25.08 14.25
C GLY A 133 0.86 24.40 14.22
N ASP A 134 -0.12 25.07 14.82
CA ASP A 134 -1.41 24.48 15.15
C ASP A 134 -2.56 25.04 14.31
N SER A 135 -3.64 24.26 14.16
CA SER A 135 -4.90 24.70 13.60
C SER A 135 -6.06 24.11 14.38
N GLU A 136 -7.22 24.78 14.40
CA GLU A 136 -8.40 24.27 15.10
C GLU A 136 -8.81 22.88 14.59
N LYS A 137 -8.81 22.68 13.26
CA LYS A 137 -9.11 21.39 12.64
C LYS A 137 -8.09 20.32 13.04
N LEU A 138 -6.80 20.66 13.06
CA LEU A 138 -5.72 19.75 13.42
C LEU A 138 -5.87 19.29 14.89
N ASN A 139 -6.09 20.21 15.81
CA ASN A 139 -6.32 19.90 17.22
C ASN A 139 -7.58 19.07 17.44
N LYS A 140 -8.69 19.44 16.78
CA LYS A 140 -9.94 18.69 16.85
C LYS A 140 -9.73 17.24 16.40
N ALA A 141 -9.03 17.03 15.29
CA ALA A 141 -8.71 15.69 14.81
C ALA A 141 -7.79 14.92 15.78
N ILE A 142 -6.70 15.52 16.26
CA ILE A 142 -5.77 14.88 17.21
C ILE A 142 -6.49 14.46 18.50
N ASN A 143 -7.35 15.32 19.04
CA ASN A 143 -8.12 15.05 20.24
C ASN A 143 -9.17 13.95 20.00
N ARG A 144 -9.87 13.99 18.87
CA ARG A 144 -10.86 12.96 18.55
C ARG A 144 -10.23 11.60 18.31
N LEU A 145 -9.11 11.53 17.58
CA LEU A 145 -8.36 10.29 17.39
C LEU A 145 -7.83 9.73 18.72
N ARG A 146 -7.49 10.59 19.70
CA ARG A 146 -7.15 10.12 21.06
C ARG A 146 -8.35 9.45 21.73
N GLN A 147 -9.52 10.08 21.71
CA GLN A 147 -10.74 9.52 22.30
C GLN A 147 -11.13 8.19 21.64
N ILE A 148 -11.00 8.09 20.32
CA ILE A 148 -11.26 6.84 19.59
C ILE A 148 -10.29 5.74 20.05
N LEU A 149 -9.00 6.06 20.28
CA LEU A 149 -8.05 5.07 20.82
C LEU A 149 -8.45 4.59 22.22
N GLU A 150 -8.88 5.49 23.11
CA GLU A 150 -9.37 5.14 24.45
C GLU A 150 -10.60 4.23 24.36
N GLN A 151 -11.51 4.49 23.42
CA GLN A 151 -12.69 3.65 23.19
C GLN A 151 -12.35 2.29 22.57
N LEU A 152 -11.30 2.21 21.74
CA LEU A 152 -10.83 0.95 21.15
C LEU A 152 -10.13 0.04 22.16
N GLU A 153 -9.82 0.49 23.39
CA GLU A 153 -9.19 -0.35 24.42
C GLU A 153 -10.16 -1.37 25.04
N VAL A 154 -11.46 -1.03 25.11
CA VAL A 154 -12.50 -1.94 25.60
C VAL A 154 -12.95 -2.93 24.52
N GLN A 155 -13.64 -4.00 24.93
CA GLN A 155 -14.29 -4.89 23.97
C GLN A 155 -15.47 -4.18 23.32
N LEU A 156 -15.54 -4.26 22.00
CA LEU A 156 -16.56 -3.66 21.15
C LEU A 156 -17.10 -4.72 20.21
N ASP A 157 -18.31 -4.51 19.71
CA ASP A 157 -18.80 -5.28 18.57
C ASP A 157 -18.14 -4.82 17.26
N TYR A 158 -18.32 -5.62 16.21
CA TYR A 158 -17.72 -5.37 14.90
C TYR A 158 -18.23 -4.08 14.24
N GLU A 159 -19.50 -3.72 14.42
CA GLU A 159 -20.08 -2.52 13.80
C GLU A 159 -19.57 -1.24 14.46
N GLN A 160 -19.36 -1.27 15.77
CA GLN A 160 -18.72 -0.21 16.54
C GLN A 160 -17.28 0.02 16.08
N VAL A 161 -16.50 -1.04 15.85
CA VAL A 161 -15.12 -0.93 15.33
C VAL A 161 -15.12 -0.27 13.94
N LEU A 162 -16.04 -0.64 13.05
CA LEU A 162 -16.18 0.01 11.74
C LEU A 162 -16.62 1.47 11.85
N GLY A 163 -17.55 1.79 12.75
CA GLY A 163 -17.98 3.15 13.01
C GLY A 163 -16.82 4.05 13.46
N MET A 164 -15.97 3.53 14.36
CA MET A 164 -14.77 4.22 14.83
C MET A 164 -13.72 4.41 13.71
N GLU A 165 -13.55 3.41 12.84
CA GLU A 165 -12.67 3.52 11.66
C GLU A 165 -13.12 4.65 10.73
N GLY A 166 -14.42 4.68 10.39
CA GLY A 166 -15.00 5.69 9.50
C GLY A 166 -14.92 7.09 10.09
N GLU A 167 -15.24 7.23 11.39
CA GLU A 167 -15.14 8.50 12.11
C GLU A 167 -13.69 9.00 12.16
N ALA A 168 -12.74 8.12 12.50
CA ALA A 168 -11.33 8.46 12.53
C ALA A 168 -10.84 8.93 11.15
N ALA A 169 -11.24 8.23 10.07
CA ALA A 169 -10.87 8.60 8.72
C ALA A 169 -11.45 9.97 8.32
N ALA A 170 -12.68 10.28 8.70
CA ALA A 170 -13.31 11.57 8.43
C ALA A 170 -12.55 12.72 9.11
N HIS A 171 -12.26 12.61 10.40
CA HIS A 171 -11.50 13.62 11.13
C HIS A 171 -10.06 13.75 10.63
N TYR A 172 -9.42 12.62 10.32
CA TYR A 172 -8.06 12.60 9.79
C TYR A 172 -7.97 13.33 8.44
N PHE A 173 -8.79 12.97 7.45
CA PHE A 173 -8.72 13.60 6.13
C PHE A 173 -9.21 15.05 6.13
N ALA A 174 -10.09 15.43 7.04
CA ALA A 174 -10.45 16.84 7.24
C ALA A 174 -9.23 17.67 7.70
N ALA A 175 -8.42 17.16 8.62
CA ALA A 175 -7.18 17.81 9.05
C ALA A 175 -6.04 17.67 8.03
N PHE A 176 -6.03 16.60 7.22
CA PHE A 176 -5.02 16.34 6.21
C PHE A 176 -4.94 17.46 5.15
N ALA A 177 -6.05 18.12 4.85
CA ALA A 177 -6.08 19.27 3.94
C ALA A 177 -5.17 20.42 4.43
N ASP A 178 -5.13 20.67 5.74
CA ASP A 178 -4.29 21.70 6.37
C ASP A 178 -2.81 21.29 6.43
N VAL A 179 -2.52 19.99 6.34
CA VAL A 179 -1.15 19.44 6.36
C VAL A 179 -0.42 19.67 5.03
N ILE A 180 -1.17 19.81 3.94
CA ILE A 180 -0.63 20.10 2.61
C ILE A 180 -0.51 21.61 2.46
N LYS A 181 0.67 22.15 2.76
CA LYS A 181 0.94 23.60 2.75
C LYS A 181 0.72 24.25 1.38
N ALA A 182 0.97 23.50 0.31
CA ALA A 182 0.76 23.96 -1.05
C ALA A 182 -0.75 24.08 -1.41
N ASN A 183 -1.67 23.59 -0.56
CA ASN A 183 -3.10 23.53 -0.83
C ASN A 183 -3.84 24.84 -0.52
N GLN A 184 -3.27 25.99 -0.85
CA GLN A 184 -3.81 27.30 -0.46
C GLN A 184 -5.19 27.59 -1.04
N ASN A 185 -5.53 27.02 -2.21
CA ASN A 185 -6.78 27.24 -2.91
C ASN A 185 -7.72 26.00 -2.89
N GLY A 186 -7.42 24.97 -2.11
CA GLY A 186 -8.20 23.71 -2.07
C GLY A 186 -8.11 22.86 -3.35
N LYS A 187 -7.31 23.27 -4.34
CA LYS A 187 -7.18 22.59 -5.64
C LYS A 187 -6.36 21.30 -5.58
N LEU A 188 -5.44 21.18 -4.62
CA LEU A 188 -4.60 19.98 -4.48
C LEU A 188 -5.34 18.88 -3.74
N PHE A 189 -6.17 19.23 -2.76
CA PHE A 189 -6.93 18.28 -1.95
C PHE A 189 -8.14 18.92 -1.28
N ASN A 190 -9.32 18.33 -1.46
CA ASN A 190 -10.55 18.77 -0.78
C ASN A 190 -11.29 17.62 -0.08
N GLY A 191 -10.53 16.67 0.47
CA GLY A 191 -11.06 15.45 1.08
C GLY A 191 -10.82 14.22 0.21
N ARG A 192 -10.99 13.02 0.78
CA ARG A 192 -10.64 11.76 0.08
C ARG A 192 -11.66 11.44 -1.01
N SER A 193 -11.18 11.34 -2.25
CA SER A 193 -11.91 10.80 -3.41
C SER A 193 -11.13 9.62 -4.01
N ARG A 194 -11.81 8.51 -4.32
CA ARG A 194 -11.13 7.24 -4.65
C ARG A 194 -11.35 6.77 -6.09
N ARG A 195 -12.57 6.88 -6.63
CA ARG A 195 -12.95 6.28 -7.93
C ARG A 195 -13.99 7.14 -8.67
N PRO A 196 -13.57 8.02 -9.60
CA PRO A 196 -12.18 8.40 -9.87
C PRO A 196 -11.60 9.33 -8.79
N PRO A 197 -10.26 9.45 -8.67
CA PRO A 197 -9.62 10.55 -7.97
C PRO A 197 -10.01 11.89 -8.62
N LYS A 198 -10.36 12.89 -7.81
CA LYS A 198 -10.83 14.21 -8.29
C LYS A 198 -9.82 15.34 -8.13
N ASP A 199 -8.67 15.06 -7.54
CA ASP A 199 -7.61 16.03 -7.34
C ASP A 199 -6.22 15.37 -7.36
N PRO A 200 -5.14 16.17 -7.53
CA PRO A 200 -3.77 15.69 -7.59
C PRO A 200 -3.35 14.78 -6.43
N VAL A 201 -3.66 15.16 -5.19
CA VAL A 201 -3.26 14.40 -4.01
C VAL A 201 -3.99 13.06 -3.97
N ASN A 202 -5.29 13.05 -4.27
CA ASN A 202 -6.07 11.83 -4.34
C ASN A 202 -5.56 10.88 -5.42
N ALA A 203 -5.06 11.39 -6.55
CA ALA A 203 -4.49 10.59 -7.62
C ALA A 203 -3.21 9.86 -7.14
N VAL A 204 -2.30 10.58 -6.46
CA VAL A 204 -1.08 9.99 -5.90
C VAL A 204 -1.39 8.99 -4.77
N LEU A 205 -2.27 9.35 -3.83
CA LEU A 205 -2.68 8.45 -2.74
C LEU A 205 -3.31 7.17 -3.29
N SER A 206 -4.17 7.27 -4.30
CA SER A 206 -4.84 6.09 -4.89
C SER A 206 -3.83 5.19 -5.59
N LEU A 207 -2.92 5.76 -6.38
CA LEU A 207 -1.85 5.02 -7.03
C LEU A 207 -0.99 4.26 -6.01
N LEU A 208 -0.49 4.95 -4.99
CA LEU A 208 0.41 4.35 -4.00
C LEU A 208 -0.30 3.35 -3.08
N TYR A 209 -1.55 3.59 -2.68
CA TYR A 209 -2.35 2.59 -1.96
C TYR A 209 -2.59 1.34 -2.80
N SER A 210 -2.82 1.48 -4.11
CA SER A 210 -2.98 0.35 -5.02
C SER A 210 -1.69 -0.46 -5.17
N VAL A 211 -0.54 0.20 -5.33
CA VAL A 211 0.76 -0.46 -5.42
C VAL A 211 1.10 -1.18 -4.12
N LEU A 212 1.03 -0.51 -2.97
CA LEU A 212 1.32 -1.11 -1.67
C LEU A 212 0.32 -2.23 -1.34
N GLY A 213 -0.95 -2.08 -1.69
CA GLY A 213 -1.96 -3.13 -1.53
C GLY A 213 -1.60 -4.42 -2.26
N GLN A 214 -1.02 -4.32 -3.47
CA GLN A 214 -0.54 -5.49 -4.20
C GLN A 214 0.75 -6.07 -3.60
N GLU A 215 1.66 -5.24 -3.10
CA GLU A 215 2.83 -5.71 -2.33
C GLU A 215 2.39 -6.50 -1.08
N ILE A 216 1.35 -6.04 -0.38
CA ILE A 216 0.75 -6.75 0.77
C ILE A 216 0.06 -8.04 0.33
N SER A 217 -0.74 -8.00 -0.75
CA SER A 217 -1.40 -9.20 -1.28
C SER A 217 -0.37 -10.29 -1.64
N GLY A 218 0.71 -9.93 -2.35
CA GLY A 218 1.81 -10.84 -2.64
C GLY A 218 2.53 -11.34 -1.38
N ALA A 219 2.70 -10.49 -0.37
CA ALA A 219 3.29 -10.90 0.92
C ALA A 219 2.41 -11.91 1.68
N LEU A 220 1.09 -11.70 1.71
CA LEU A 220 0.10 -12.60 2.31
C LEU A 220 0.10 -13.97 1.63
N GLN A 221 0.04 -13.99 0.29
CA GLN A 221 0.14 -15.22 -0.49
C GLN A 221 1.46 -15.96 -0.21
N GLY A 222 2.57 -15.21 -0.15
CA GLY A 222 3.90 -15.76 0.09
C GLY A 222 4.08 -16.43 1.47
N VAL A 223 3.30 -16.04 2.48
CA VAL A 223 3.29 -16.71 3.79
C VAL A 223 2.18 -17.78 3.90
N GLY A 224 1.37 -17.94 2.86
CA GLY A 224 0.32 -18.95 2.78
C GLY A 224 -1.06 -18.52 3.30
N LEU A 225 -1.30 -17.22 3.50
CA LEU A 225 -2.62 -16.67 3.82
C LEU A 225 -3.43 -16.40 2.55
N ASP A 226 -4.76 -16.37 2.66
CA ASP A 226 -5.65 -15.92 1.60
C ASP A 226 -5.85 -14.40 1.69
N PRO A 227 -5.43 -13.60 0.69
CA PRO A 227 -5.59 -12.15 0.71
C PRO A 227 -7.05 -11.67 0.69
N GLN A 228 -8.00 -12.48 0.24
CA GLN A 228 -9.40 -12.07 0.12
C GLN A 228 -10.17 -12.15 1.45
N VAL A 229 -9.66 -12.93 2.40
CA VAL A 229 -10.34 -13.23 3.67
C VAL A 229 -9.78 -12.36 4.79
N GLY A 230 -10.38 -11.17 4.93
CA GLY A 230 -10.01 -10.15 5.92
C GLY A 230 -10.75 -10.29 7.25
N PHE A 231 -10.26 -9.58 8.27
CA PHE A 231 -10.84 -9.46 9.60
C PHE A 231 -11.63 -8.16 9.78
N LEU A 232 -11.17 -7.06 9.17
CA LEU A 232 -11.82 -5.74 9.27
C LEU A 232 -12.75 -5.49 8.07
N HIS A 233 -12.27 -5.63 6.84
CA HIS A 233 -13.10 -5.39 5.66
C HIS A 233 -13.93 -6.64 5.32
N LYS A 234 -15.26 -6.52 5.33
CA LYS A 234 -16.19 -7.62 4.95
C LYS A 234 -15.79 -8.29 3.64
N GLU A 235 -15.97 -9.61 3.55
CA GLU A 235 -15.70 -10.35 2.32
C GLU A 235 -16.54 -9.80 1.16
N ARG A 236 -15.88 -9.56 0.03
CA ARG A 236 -16.52 -9.23 -1.24
C ARG A 236 -15.81 -10.01 -2.34
N PRO A 237 -16.52 -10.76 -3.20
CA PRO A 237 -15.90 -11.55 -4.25
C PRO A 237 -14.91 -10.73 -5.08
N GLY A 238 -13.67 -11.23 -5.20
CA GLY A 238 -12.61 -10.60 -6.00
C GLY A 238 -11.91 -9.42 -5.34
N ARG A 239 -12.16 -9.14 -4.06
CA ARG A 239 -11.45 -8.09 -3.30
C ARG A 239 -10.49 -8.71 -2.30
N ASP A 240 -9.22 -8.32 -2.37
CA ASP A 240 -8.18 -8.65 -1.38
C ASP A 240 -8.44 -7.94 -0.04
N SER A 241 -9.47 -8.36 0.69
CA SER A 241 -9.93 -7.67 1.90
C SER A 241 -8.90 -7.71 3.02
N LEU A 242 -8.16 -8.81 3.18
CA LEU A 242 -7.06 -8.88 4.16
C LEU A 242 -5.91 -7.95 3.78
N ALA A 243 -5.61 -7.81 2.49
CA ALA A 243 -4.60 -6.85 2.06
C ALA A 243 -5.01 -5.41 2.38
N LEU A 244 -6.31 -5.10 2.27
CA LEU A 244 -6.85 -3.80 2.67
C LEU A 244 -6.81 -3.57 4.18
N ASP A 245 -6.98 -4.62 4.99
CA ASP A 245 -6.82 -4.55 6.44
C ASP A 245 -5.39 -4.18 6.82
N LEU A 246 -4.40 -4.96 6.35
CA LEU A 246 -2.98 -4.69 6.63
C LEU A 246 -2.55 -3.33 6.07
N LEU A 247 -3.15 -2.90 4.96
CA LEU A 247 -2.86 -1.58 4.38
C LEU A 247 -3.18 -0.44 5.37
N GLU A 248 -4.18 -0.59 6.23
CA GLU A 248 -4.55 0.42 7.23
C GLU A 248 -3.39 0.78 8.17
N GLU A 249 -2.50 -0.18 8.47
CA GLU A 249 -1.33 0.02 9.35
C GLU A 249 -0.29 0.97 8.72
N PHE A 250 -0.24 1.02 7.39
CA PHE A 250 0.82 1.69 6.65
C PHE A 250 0.40 3.01 6.01
N ARG A 251 -0.91 3.29 5.87
CA ARG A 251 -1.41 4.48 5.15
C ARG A 251 -0.77 5.77 5.67
N ALA A 252 -1.00 6.11 6.94
CA ALA A 252 -0.50 7.35 7.53
C ALA A 252 1.04 7.38 7.66
N SER A 253 1.62 6.29 8.16
CA SER A 253 3.05 6.22 8.52
C SER A 253 3.99 6.16 7.32
N LEU A 254 3.53 5.62 6.19
CA LEU A 254 4.35 5.41 4.99
C LEU A 254 3.86 6.28 3.83
N ILE A 255 2.64 6.03 3.36
CA ILE A 255 2.16 6.59 2.10
C ILE A 255 1.78 8.06 2.25
N ASP A 256 0.95 8.40 3.24
CA ASP A 256 0.47 9.77 3.42
C ASP A 256 1.62 10.71 3.75
N THR A 257 2.57 10.23 4.57
CA THR A 257 3.83 10.94 4.86
C THR A 257 4.65 11.22 3.59
N LEU A 258 4.78 10.22 2.70
CA LEU A 258 5.46 10.40 1.43
C LEU A 258 4.73 11.41 0.54
N VAL A 259 3.41 11.28 0.39
CA VAL A 259 2.60 12.18 -0.45
C VAL A 259 2.72 13.62 0.02
N VAL A 260 2.54 13.88 1.31
CA VAL A 260 2.70 15.23 1.88
C VAL A 260 4.10 15.77 1.63
N THR A 261 5.13 14.92 1.74
CA THR A 261 6.52 15.32 1.47
C THR A 261 6.70 15.74 0.00
N LEU A 262 6.15 14.98 -0.95
CA LEU A 262 6.24 15.28 -2.39
C LEU A 262 5.63 16.65 -2.72
N PHE A 263 4.43 16.95 -2.20
CA PHE A 263 3.75 18.22 -2.46
C PHE A 263 4.38 19.39 -1.69
N ASN A 264 4.66 19.23 -0.39
CA ASN A 264 5.21 20.32 0.43
C ASN A 264 6.63 20.72 0.04
N ARG A 265 7.40 19.82 -0.60
CA ARG A 265 8.73 20.13 -1.16
C ARG A 265 8.68 20.62 -2.61
N GLY A 266 7.49 20.80 -3.20
CA GLY A 266 7.33 21.21 -4.59
C GLY A 266 7.82 20.18 -5.61
N GLN A 267 8.00 18.92 -5.21
CA GLN A 267 8.39 17.84 -6.12
C GLN A 267 7.21 17.41 -7.01
N LEU A 268 5.98 17.72 -6.58
CA LEU A 268 4.76 17.62 -7.36
C LEU A 268 3.94 18.90 -7.21
N SER A 269 3.25 19.27 -8.28
CA SER A 269 2.42 20.47 -8.42
C SER A 269 1.19 20.20 -9.29
N GLU A 270 0.25 21.16 -9.39
CA GLU A 270 -0.94 21.00 -10.26
C GLU A 270 -0.58 20.68 -11.73
N SER A 271 0.52 21.24 -12.25
CA SER A 271 0.93 21.04 -13.66
C SER A 271 1.37 19.62 -13.99
N ASP A 272 1.61 18.78 -12.98
CA ASP A 272 2.03 17.39 -13.12
C ASP A 272 0.89 16.41 -13.44
N PHE A 273 -0.33 16.94 -13.54
CA PHE A 273 -1.55 16.15 -13.68
C PHE A 273 -2.35 16.58 -14.91
N THR A 274 -3.22 15.70 -15.35
CA THR A 274 -4.25 15.96 -16.36
C THR A 274 -5.62 15.64 -15.76
N THR A 275 -6.64 16.36 -16.20
CA THR A 275 -8.03 16.12 -15.82
C THR A 275 -8.80 15.71 -17.06
N ASP A 276 -9.51 14.58 -16.98
CA ASP A 276 -10.37 14.12 -18.07
C ASP A 276 -11.71 14.87 -18.10
N SER A 277 -12.54 14.60 -19.11
CA SER A 277 -13.84 15.24 -19.30
C SER A 277 -14.86 14.94 -18.20
N VAL A 278 -14.65 13.88 -17.40
CA VAL A 278 -15.53 13.50 -16.29
C VAL A 278 -14.97 13.93 -14.92
N GLY A 279 -13.88 14.71 -14.91
CA GLY A 279 -13.26 15.25 -13.70
C GLY A 279 -12.29 14.28 -13.00
N GLY A 280 -11.94 13.17 -13.64
CA GLY A 280 -10.91 12.25 -13.17
C GLY A 280 -9.51 12.82 -13.35
N VAL A 281 -8.72 12.83 -12.28
CA VAL A 281 -7.35 13.37 -12.27
C VAL A 281 -6.32 12.24 -12.37
N THR A 282 -5.41 12.35 -13.33
CA THR A 282 -4.36 11.35 -13.61
C THR A 282 -2.97 11.99 -13.61
N LEU A 283 -1.95 11.24 -13.19
CA LEU A 283 -0.55 11.67 -13.21
C LEU A 283 0.02 11.57 -14.63
N LYS A 284 0.74 12.62 -15.06
CA LYS A 284 1.62 12.57 -16.23
C LYS A 284 2.81 11.62 -15.98
N ASP A 285 3.40 11.11 -17.04
CA ASP A 285 4.44 10.06 -16.95
C ASP A 285 5.69 10.48 -16.16
N GLU A 286 6.21 11.69 -16.39
CA GLU A 286 7.36 12.21 -15.64
C GLU A 286 7.06 12.42 -14.15
N ALA A 287 5.81 12.76 -13.81
CA ALA A 287 5.37 12.85 -12.42
C ALA A 287 5.25 11.47 -11.77
N ARG A 288 4.69 10.50 -12.50
CA ARG A 288 4.58 9.10 -12.07
C ARG A 288 5.96 8.49 -11.80
N LYS A 289 6.94 8.76 -12.67
CA LYS A 289 8.33 8.32 -12.50
C LYS A 289 8.96 8.91 -11.22
N ARG A 290 8.80 10.22 -10.98
CA ARG A 290 9.24 10.86 -9.72
C ARG A 290 8.59 10.24 -8.49
N VAL A 291 7.28 9.97 -8.54
CA VAL A 291 6.55 9.29 -7.45
C VAL A 291 7.15 7.93 -7.14
N PHE A 292 7.38 7.09 -8.15
CA PHE A 292 7.94 5.75 -7.94
C PHE A 292 9.40 5.76 -7.47
N GLN A 293 10.20 6.70 -7.96
CA GLN A 293 11.57 6.90 -7.44
C GLN A 293 11.53 7.26 -5.95
N ALA A 294 10.70 8.22 -5.56
CA ALA A 294 10.56 8.62 -4.17
C ALA A 294 10.01 7.48 -3.28
N TYR A 295 9.04 6.70 -3.77
CA TYR A 295 8.53 5.52 -3.07
C TYR A 295 9.60 4.44 -2.91
N GLN A 296 10.41 4.18 -3.94
CA GLN A 296 11.49 3.21 -3.86
C GLN A 296 12.57 3.66 -2.87
N SER A 297 12.96 4.93 -2.87
CA SER A 297 13.87 5.49 -1.85
C SER A 297 13.27 5.36 -0.45
N LYS A 298 11.98 5.66 -0.28
CA LYS A 298 11.28 5.52 1.00
C LYS A 298 11.34 4.09 1.53
N LYS A 299 11.16 3.08 0.67
CA LYS A 299 11.25 1.65 1.06
C LYS A 299 12.63 1.23 1.57
N GLN A 300 13.70 1.93 1.18
CA GLN A 300 15.07 1.62 1.62
C GLN A 300 15.38 2.16 3.02
N GLU A 301 14.60 3.13 3.53
CA GLU A 301 14.80 3.67 4.87
C GLU A 301 14.66 2.56 5.92
N GLU A 302 15.55 2.59 6.93
CA GLU A 302 15.53 1.64 8.02
C GLU A 302 14.79 2.18 9.23
N ILE A 303 14.01 1.30 9.86
CA ILE A 303 13.40 1.54 11.17
C ILE A 303 13.72 0.39 12.11
N ARG A 304 13.63 0.64 13.42
CA ARG A 304 13.59 -0.45 14.40
C ARG A 304 12.14 -0.90 14.55
N HIS A 305 11.86 -2.17 14.25
CA HIS A 305 10.52 -2.73 14.39
C HIS A 305 10.18 -2.92 15.87
N GLU A 306 9.06 -2.36 16.33
CA GLU A 306 8.73 -2.32 17.76
C GLU A 306 8.52 -3.71 18.37
N PHE A 307 7.92 -4.65 17.65
CA PHE A 307 7.70 -6.00 18.18
C PHE A 307 8.93 -6.91 18.04
N LEU A 308 9.66 -6.80 16.93
CA LEU A 308 10.80 -7.69 16.65
C LEU A 308 12.09 -7.17 17.29
N GLN A 309 12.15 -5.88 17.65
CA GLN A 309 13.32 -5.18 18.17
C GLN A 309 14.53 -5.16 17.22
N GLU A 310 14.32 -5.48 15.94
CA GLU A 310 15.32 -5.54 14.87
C GLU A 310 15.25 -4.31 13.96
N LYS A 311 16.39 -3.97 13.33
CA LYS A 311 16.41 -3.01 12.22
C LYS A 311 15.90 -3.68 10.95
N ILE A 312 14.91 -3.08 10.32
CA ILE A 312 14.35 -3.54 9.04
C ILE A 312 14.12 -2.36 8.11
N GLN A 313 14.25 -2.61 6.81
CA GLN A 313 13.88 -1.65 5.78
C GLN A 313 12.35 -1.56 5.67
N LEU A 314 11.82 -0.35 5.46
CA LEU A 314 10.37 -0.11 5.36
C LEU A 314 9.69 -1.00 4.30
N GLY A 315 10.36 -1.28 3.19
CA GLY A 315 9.84 -2.15 2.14
C GLY A 315 9.61 -3.62 2.55
N LEU A 316 10.17 -4.07 3.69
CA LEU A 316 9.95 -5.41 4.22
C LEU A 316 8.74 -5.50 5.16
N LEU A 317 8.14 -4.38 5.54
CA LEU A 317 7.02 -4.34 6.47
C LEU A 317 5.81 -5.17 6.04
N PRO A 318 5.37 -5.16 4.76
CA PRO A 318 4.28 -6.02 4.31
C PRO A 318 4.52 -7.50 4.59
N HIS A 319 5.75 -7.97 4.35
CA HIS A 319 6.12 -9.36 4.61
C HIS A 319 6.21 -9.67 6.11
N VAL A 320 6.79 -8.76 6.90
CA VAL A 320 6.88 -8.93 8.36
C VAL A 320 5.49 -9.00 8.98
N GLN A 321 4.58 -8.11 8.61
CA GLN A 321 3.22 -8.09 9.16
C GLN A 321 2.40 -9.29 8.70
N ALA A 322 2.50 -9.70 7.44
CA ALA A 322 1.89 -10.95 6.97
C ALA A 322 2.38 -12.17 7.76
N MET A 323 3.69 -12.25 8.03
CA MET A 323 4.29 -13.35 8.80
C MET A 323 3.84 -13.34 10.27
N LEU A 324 3.78 -12.18 10.92
CA LEU A 324 3.31 -12.04 12.29
C LEU A 324 1.83 -12.43 12.42
N LEU A 325 1.00 -12.01 11.47
CA LEU A 325 -0.40 -12.41 11.41
C LEU A 325 -0.54 -13.92 11.21
N ALA A 326 0.23 -14.51 10.28
CA ALA A 326 0.21 -15.96 10.05
C ALA A 326 0.68 -16.77 11.28
N ARG A 327 1.58 -16.22 12.11
CA ARG A 327 1.98 -16.83 13.38
C ARG A 327 0.86 -16.76 14.42
N HIS A 328 0.17 -15.63 14.53
CA HIS A 328 -0.98 -15.48 15.41
C HIS A 328 -2.12 -16.44 15.03
N ILE A 329 -2.49 -16.52 13.74
CA ILE A 329 -3.55 -17.43 13.26
C ILE A 329 -3.21 -18.91 13.56
N ARG A 330 -1.94 -19.28 13.60
CA ARG A 330 -1.49 -20.64 13.98
C ARG A 330 -1.49 -20.92 15.47
N GLY A 331 -1.63 -19.88 16.31
CA GLY A 331 -1.47 -19.98 17.76
C GLY A 331 -0.01 -19.88 18.22
N ASP A 332 0.94 -19.53 17.33
CA ASP A 332 2.35 -19.31 17.71
C ASP A 332 2.55 -17.96 18.45
N LEU A 333 1.59 -17.04 18.32
CA LEU A 333 1.54 -15.74 18.99
C LEU A 333 0.18 -15.54 19.62
N GLU A 334 0.16 -15.14 20.89
CA GLU A 334 -1.07 -14.90 21.65
C GLU A 334 -1.93 -13.80 21.01
N CYS A 335 -1.29 -12.71 20.58
CA CYS A 335 -1.97 -11.58 19.94
C CYS A 335 -1.19 -11.16 18.69
N TYR A 336 -1.89 -10.71 17.66
CA TYR A 336 -1.27 -10.08 16.49
C TYR A 336 -0.76 -8.68 16.86
N PRO A 337 0.54 -8.37 16.68
CA PRO A 337 1.09 -7.04 16.98
C PRO A 337 1.11 -6.16 15.72
N PRO A 338 0.07 -5.32 15.49
CA PRO A 338 -0.02 -4.51 14.28
C PRO A 338 1.07 -3.43 14.25
N PHE A 339 1.48 -3.04 13.05
CA PHE A 339 2.51 -2.03 12.86
C PHE A 339 1.99 -0.61 13.12
N TYR A 340 2.76 0.16 13.89
CA TYR A 340 2.61 1.62 13.98
C TYR A 340 3.94 2.26 14.38
N LEU A 341 4.17 3.51 13.97
CA LEU A 341 5.36 4.27 14.36
C LEU A 341 5.09 5.09 15.64
N LYS A 342 5.90 4.89 16.67
CA LYS A 342 5.82 5.66 17.94
C LYS A 342 6.38 7.08 17.84
N LYS A 343 7.41 7.31 17.00
CA LYS A 343 8.18 8.57 16.97
C LYS A 343 8.37 9.14 15.60
#